data_AF-A0A401TPH8-F1
#
_entry.id   AF-A0A401TPH8-F1
#
_cell.length_a   1.000
_cell.length_b   1.000
_cell.length_c   1.000
_cell.angle_alpha   90.00
_cell.angle_beta   90.00
_cell.angle_gamma   90.00
#
_symmetry.space_group_name_H-M   'P 1'
#
loop_
_entity.id
_entity.type
_entity.pdbx_description
1 polymer ?
#
loop_
_entity_poly.entity_id
_entity_poly.type
_entity_poly.pdbx_seq_one_letter_code
_entity_poly.pdbx_strand_id
1 'polypeptide(L)'
;MCYKAYLAIRQHANLFINLFSMMLGSGMPELQSFDDIAYIRKTLALDKMEQEALEYFTKQMNDAHHGGWTTKMDWIFHTIRHMP
;
A
#
# COMPACT_ATOMS: atom_id res chain seq x y z
N MET A 1 -10.24 -1.66 13.41
CA MET A 1 -9.10 -2.59 13.40
C MET A 1 -7.96 -2.08 12.50
N CYS A 2 -8.25 -1.61 11.29
CA CYS A 2 -7.24 -1.15 10.31
C CYS A 2 -6.30 -0.04 10.83
N TYR A 3 -6.81 0.94 11.56
CA TYR A 3 -5.99 2.02 12.14
C TYR A 3 -4.88 1.52 13.08
N LYS A 4 -5.22 0.61 13.99
CA LYS A 4 -4.26 0.02 14.94
C LYS A 4 -3.21 -0.83 14.22
N ALA A 5 -3.64 -1.60 13.21
CA ALA A 5 -2.72 -2.39 12.40
C ALA A 5 -1.76 -1.51 11.58
N TYR A 6 -2.26 -0.43 10.97
CA TYR A 6 -1.45 0.55 10.26
C TYR A 6 -0.36 1.14 11.15
N LEU A 7 -0.73 1.59 12.37
CA LEU A 7 0.23 2.13 13.33
C LEU A 7 1.26 1.09 13.78
N ALA A 8 0.84 -0.15 14.05
CA ALA A 8 1.75 -1.23 14.43
C ALA A 8 2.77 -1.53 13.31
N ILE A 9 2.34 -1.58 12.06
CA ILE A 9 3.25 -1.76 10.91
C ILE A 9 4.20 -0.56 10.78
N ARG A 10 3.68 0.67 10.90
CA ARG A 10 4.47 1.91 10.83
C ARG A 10 5.57 1.95 11.89
N GLN A 11 5.29 1.51 13.11
CA GLN A 11 6.29 1.42 14.19
C GLN A 11 7.45 0.46 13.85
N HIS A 12 7.20 -0.54 13.01
CA HIS A 12 8.19 -1.51 12.56
C HIS A 12 8.65 -1.30 11.10
N ALA A 13 8.45 -0.11 10.52
CA ALA A 13 8.71 0.16 9.11
C ALA A 13 10.13 -0.21 8.64
N ASN A 14 11.14 0.00 9.49
CA ASN A 14 12.54 -0.33 9.16
C ASN A 14 12.73 -1.83 8.89
N LEU A 15 12.00 -2.71 9.59
CA LEU A 15 12.04 -4.15 9.34
C LEU A 15 11.57 -4.46 7.91
N PHE A 16 10.42 -3.91 7.53
CA PHE A 16 9.87 -4.09 6.18
C PHE A 16 10.81 -3.52 5.12
N ILE A 17 11.31 -2.30 5.29
CA ILE A 17 12.25 -1.67 4.35
C ILE A 17 13.49 -2.54 4.15
N ASN A 18 14.07 -3.10 5.22
CA ASN A 18 15.24 -3.95 5.13
C ASN A 18 14.93 -5.28 4.44
N LEU A 19 13.79 -5.92 4.75
CA LEU A 19 13.35 -7.15 4.09
C LEU A 19 13.20 -6.95 2.58
N PHE A 20 12.53 -5.88 2.14
CA PHE A 20 12.39 -5.56 0.72
C PHE A 20 13.73 -5.16 0.07
N SER A 21 14.62 -4.49 0.80
CA SER A 21 15.97 -4.18 0.30
C SER A 21 16.78 -5.44 0.00
N MET A 22 16.67 -6.46 0.85
CA MET A 22 17.33 -7.76 0.61
C MET A 22 16.73 -8.51 -0.59
N MET A 23 15.47 -8.23 -0.95
CA MET A 23 14.81 -8.85 -2.09
C MET A 23 15.18 -8.23 -3.44
N LEU A 24 15.89 -7.09 -3.49
CA LEU A 24 16.33 -6.48 -4.76
C LEU A 24 17.14 -7.44 -5.65
N GLY A 25 17.91 -8.35 -5.05
CA GLY A 25 18.70 -9.36 -5.75
C GLY A 25 17.91 -10.60 -6.20
N SER A 26 16.62 -10.69 -5.91
CA SER A 26 15.81 -11.90 -6.17
C SER A 26 15.30 -12.02 -7.60
N GLY A 27 15.53 -11.01 -8.45
CA GLY A 27 15.07 -10.99 -9.84
C GLY A 27 13.59 -10.67 -10.02
N MET A 28 12.92 -10.15 -8.97
CA MET A 28 11.54 -9.69 -9.04
C MET A 28 11.43 -8.45 -9.94
N PRO A 29 10.64 -8.47 -11.03
CA PRO A 29 10.54 -7.34 -11.94
C PRO A 29 9.92 -6.09 -11.32
N GLU A 30 9.10 -6.25 -10.29
CA GLU A 30 8.44 -5.16 -9.55
C GLU A 30 9.33 -4.50 -8.48
N LEU A 31 10.54 -5.03 -8.25
CA LEU A 31 11.42 -4.61 -7.15
C LEU A 31 12.88 -4.66 -7.63
N GLN A 32 13.27 -3.65 -8.40
CA GLN A 32 14.59 -3.58 -9.04
C GLN A 32 15.47 -2.46 -8.48
N SER A 33 14.87 -1.50 -7.79
CA SER A 33 15.54 -0.30 -7.32
C SER A 33 15.09 0.13 -5.93
N PHE A 34 15.87 1.00 -5.30
CA PHE A 34 15.46 1.65 -4.06
C PHE A 34 14.27 2.61 -4.25
N ASP A 35 14.00 3.07 -5.47
CA ASP A 35 12.82 3.87 -5.77
C ASP A 35 11.53 3.04 -5.61
N ASP A 36 11.59 1.74 -5.95
CA ASP A 36 10.48 0.81 -5.73
C ASP A 36 10.21 0.63 -4.22
N ILE A 37 11.26 0.65 -3.40
CA ILE A 37 11.16 0.55 -1.94
C ILE A 37 10.66 1.87 -1.32
N ALA A 38 10.91 3.02 -1.96
CA ALA A 38 10.42 4.31 -1.51
C ALA A 38 8.88 4.36 -1.45
N TYR A 39 8.19 3.50 -2.22
CA TYR A 39 6.75 3.30 -2.12
C TYR A 39 6.31 2.92 -0.69
N ILE A 40 7.06 2.05 0.00
CA ILE A 40 6.76 1.64 1.39
C ILE A 40 6.87 2.84 2.32
N ARG A 41 7.92 3.66 2.16
CA ARG A 41 8.13 4.88 2.97
C ARG A 41 6.98 5.86 2.81
N LYS A 42 6.53 6.06 1.56
CA LYS A 42 5.39 6.91 1.21
C LYS A 42 4.07 6.37 1.76
N THR A 43 3.81 5.08 1.58
CA THR A 43 2.58 4.40 2.03
C THR A 43 2.45 4.43 3.55
N LEU A 44 3.56 4.25 4.25
CA LEU A 44 3.58 4.35 5.70
C LEU A 44 3.64 5.81 6.18
N ALA A 45 3.84 6.80 5.30
CA ALA A 45 3.96 8.23 5.61
C ALA A 45 5.09 8.56 6.60
N LEU A 46 6.27 7.92 6.46
CA LEU A 46 7.38 7.99 7.44
C LEU A 46 7.95 9.40 7.69
N ASP A 47 7.72 10.32 6.76
CA ASP A 47 8.08 11.73 6.83
C ASP A 47 7.13 12.58 7.69
N LYS A 48 6.00 12.01 8.12
CA LYS A 48 4.93 12.71 8.85
C LYS A 48 4.90 12.37 10.34
N MET A 49 4.24 13.20 11.13
CA MET A 49 3.91 12.83 12.52
C MET A 49 2.87 11.69 12.55
N GLU A 50 2.80 10.96 13.66
CA GLU A 50 1.87 9.82 13.78
C GLU A 50 0.41 10.21 13.52
N GLN A 51 -0.02 11.37 14.03
CA GLN A 51 -1.37 11.88 13.79
C GLN A 51 -1.63 12.15 12.30
N GLU A 52 -0.71 12.83 11.61
CA GLU A 52 -0.83 13.12 10.19
C GLU A 52 -0.80 11.84 9.33
N ALA A 53 -0.01 10.85 9.73
CA ALA A 53 0.02 9.53 9.08
C ALA A 53 -1.33 8.81 9.24
N LEU A 54 -1.96 8.93 10.41
CA LEU A 54 -3.29 8.37 10.65
C LEU A 54 -4.37 9.09 9.84
N GLU A 55 -4.30 10.41 9.73
CA GLU A 55 -5.18 11.21 8.87
C GLU A 55 -5.03 10.82 7.40
N TYR A 56 -3.79 10.67 6.93
CA TYR A 56 -3.50 10.14 5.59
C TYR A 56 -4.15 8.77 5.37
N PHE A 57 -3.95 7.82 6.29
CA PHE A 57 -4.54 6.48 6.16
C PHE A 57 -6.08 6.50 6.23
N THR A 58 -6.65 7.40 7.03
CA THR A 58 -8.11 7.61 7.12
C THR A 58 -8.67 8.10 5.79
N LYS A 59 -7.97 9.02 5.12
CA LYS A 59 -8.36 9.46 3.78
C LYS A 59 -8.35 8.30 2.78
N GLN A 60 -7.28 7.50 2.75
CA GLN A 60 -7.18 6.33 1.86
C GLN A 60 -8.31 5.31 2.11
N MET A 61 -8.65 5.05 3.38
CA MET A 61 -9.78 4.20 3.77
C MET A 61 -11.12 4.75 3.28
N ASN A 62 -11.35 6.05 3.47
CA ASN A 62 -12.58 6.70 3.01
C ASN A 62 -12.69 6.67 1.49
N ASP A 63 -11.61 6.97 0.77
CA ASP A 63 -11.58 6.95 -0.69
C ASP A 63 -11.86 5.52 -1.21
N ALA A 64 -11.29 4.49 -0.59
CA ALA A 64 -11.56 3.10 -0.93
C ALA A 64 -13.02 2.70 -0.65
N HIS A 65 -13.61 3.17 0.46
CA HIS A 65 -15.01 2.90 0.79
C HIS A 65 -15.98 3.55 -0.21
N HIS A 66 -15.74 4.81 -0.59
CA HIS A 66 -16.60 5.53 -1.53
C HIS A 66 -16.35 5.12 -2.99
N GLY A 67 -15.11 4.75 -3.36
CA GLY A 67 -14.72 4.19 -4.66
C GLY A 67 -15.09 2.72 -4.86
N GLY A 68 -15.79 2.09 -3.91
CA GLY A 68 -16.13 0.67 -3.96
C GLY A 68 -17.04 0.29 -5.13
N TRP A 69 -17.91 1.19 -5.62
CA TRP A 69 -18.81 0.87 -6.74
C TRP A 69 -18.11 0.92 -8.10
N THR A 70 -17.23 1.90 -8.34
CA THR A 70 -16.44 1.97 -9.58
C THR A 70 -15.49 0.77 -9.71
N THR A 71 -14.85 0.39 -8.60
CA THR A 71 -13.98 -0.79 -8.55
C THR A 71 -14.76 -2.08 -8.83
N LYS A 72 -15.96 -2.23 -8.25
CA LYS A 72 -16.83 -3.39 -8.53
C LYS A 72 -17.25 -3.48 -10.00
N MET A 73 -17.57 -2.35 -10.63
CA MET A 73 -17.94 -2.32 -12.05
C MET A 73 -16.74 -2.68 -12.93
N ASP A 74 -15.56 -2.16 -12.63
CA ASP A 74 -14.32 -2.53 -13.34
C ASP A 74 -14.06 -4.04 -13.26
N TRP A 75 -14.23 -4.65 -12.08
CA TRP A 75 -14.10 -6.09 -11.89
C TRP A 75 -15.16 -6.89 -12.69
N ILE A 76 -16.39 -6.37 -12.82
CA ILE A 76 -17.43 -6.96 -13.66
C ILE A 76 -17.03 -6.93 -15.13
N PHE A 77 -16.52 -5.80 -15.65
CA PHE A 77 -16.08 -5.69 -17.05
C PHE A 77 -14.88 -6.59 -17.34
N HIS A 78 -13.92 -6.68 -16.40
CA HIS A 78 -12.83 -7.65 -16.48
C HIS A 78 -13.34 -9.09 -16.53
N THR A 79 -14.35 -9.43 -15.70
CA THR A 79 -14.98 -10.75 -15.70
C THR A 79 -15.69 -11.03 -17.03
N ILE A 80 -16.45 -10.08 -17.57
CA ILE A 80 -17.16 -10.21 -18.85
C ILE A 80 -16.18 -10.37 -20.01
N ARG A 81 -15.09 -9.61 -20.04
CA ARG A 81 -14.06 -9.68 -21.08
C ARG A 81 -13.35 -11.05 -21.12
N HIS A 82 -13.24 -11.72 -19.98
CA HIS A 82 -12.62 -13.03 -19.84
C HIS A 82 -13.63 -14.19 -19.71
N MET A 83 -14.93 -13.92 -19.88
CA MET A 83 -15.96 -14.95 -20.00
C MET A 83 -15.84 -15.59 -21.40
N PRO A 84 -15.82 -16.94 -21.52
CA PRO A 84 -15.73 -17.62 -22.81
C PRO A 84 -16.96 -17.38 -23.70
#